data_AF-L9VRH2-F1
#
_entry.id   AF-L9VRH2-F1
#
_cell.length_a   1.000
_cell.length_b   1.000
_cell.length_c   1.000
_cell.angle_alpha   90.00
_cell.angle_beta   90.00
_cell.angle_gamma   90.00
#
_symmetry.space_group_name_H-M   'P 1'
#
loop_
_entity.id
_entity.type
_entity.pdbx_description
1 polymer ?
#
loop_
_entity_poly.entity_id
_entity_poly.type
_entity_poly.pdbx_seq_one_letter_code
_entity_poly.pdbx_strand_id
1 'polypeptide(L)' 'MTEEYDQILEVVAENPGATVEEIMDLASDHGITDTEIPDLLSEAVTNEDLLEFDGRY' A
#
# COMPACT_ATOMS: atom_id res chain seq x y z
N MET A 1 -14.53 -0.12 2.03
CA MET A 1 -13.39 0.48 1.33
C MET A 1 -13.40 1.96 1.63
N THR A 2 -12.38 2.43 2.32
CA THR A 2 -12.14 3.85 2.63
C THR A 2 -11.38 4.46 1.46
N GLU A 3 -11.50 5.77 1.23
CA GLU A 3 -10.80 6.48 0.14
C GLU A 3 -9.27 6.26 0.20
N GLU A 4 -8.72 6.09 1.39
CA GLU A 4 -7.29 5.80 1.63
C GLU A 4 -6.89 4.39 1.21
N TYR A 5 -7.78 3.39 1.33
CA TYR A 5 -7.50 2.03 0.88
C TYR A 5 -7.31 1.99 -0.65
N ASP A 6 -8.24 2.63 -1.38
CA ASP A 6 -8.16 2.69 -2.84
C ASP A 6 -6.93 3.47 -3.33
N GLN A 7 -6.55 4.54 -2.62
CA GLN A 7 -5.34 5.30 -2.93
C GLN A 7 -4.05 4.50 -2.69
N ILE A 8 -3.97 3.71 -1.61
CA ILE A 8 -2.82 2.84 -1.35
C ILE A 8 -2.69 1.77 -2.44
N LEU A 9 -3.80 1.18 -2.89
CA LEU A 9 -3.78 0.24 -4.01
C LEU A 9 -3.24 0.89 -5.29
N GLU A 10 -3.62 2.15 -5.55
CA GLU A 10 -3.11 2.90 -6.70
C GLU A 10 -1.59 3.12 -6.60
N VAL A 11 -1.08 3.53 -5.43
CA VAL A 11 0.36 3.71 -5.19
C VAL A 11 1.16 2.43 -5.46
N VAL A 12 0.67 1.28 -4.99
CA VAL A 12 1.32 -0.02 -5.22
C VAL A 12 1.22 -0.45 -6.68
N ALA A 13 0.07 -0.23 -7.33
CA ALA A 13 -0.11 -0.55 -8.74
C ALA A 13 0.82 0.28 -9.65
N GLU A 14 1.11 1.53 -9.29
CA GLU A 14 2.07 2.39 -9.97
C GLU A 14 3.54 1.99 -9.70
N ASN A 15 3.81 1.34 -8.56
CA ASN A 15 5.16 0.98 -8.10
C ASN A 15 5.25 -0.51 -7.71
N PRO A 16 5.11 -1.44 -8.67
CA PRO A 16 5.12 -2.86 -8.37
C PRO A 16 6.50 -3.34 -7.88
N GLY A 17 6.49 -4.17 -6.85
CA GLY A 17 7.69 -4.69 -6.18
C GLY A 17 8.29 -3.72 -5.17
N ALA A 18 7.57 -2.67 -4.77
CA ALA A 18 7.99 -1.74 -3.74
C ALA A 18 7.85 -2.38 -2.35
N THR A 19 8.74 -2.00 -1.45
CA THR A 19 8.68 -2.37 -0.03
C THR A 19 7.69 -1.50 0.74
N VAL A 20 7.28 -1.94 1.94
CA VAL A 20 6.40 -1.15 2.81
C VAL A 20 6.94 0.25 3.07
N GLU A 21 8.25 0.38 3.32
CA GLU A 21 8.89 1.68 3.57
C GLU A 21 8.79 2.59 2.33
N GLU A 22 9.05 2.06 1.13
CA GLU A 22 8.91 2.82 -0.13
C GLU A 22 7.44 3.22 -0.37
N ILE A 23 6.49 2.32 -0.13
CA ILE A 23 5.05 2.60 -0.27
C ILE A 23 4.62 3.69 0.72
N MET A 24 5.12 3.65 1.96
CA MET A 24 4.83 4.69 2.96
C MET A 24 5.37 6.06 2.55
N ASP A 25 6.59 6.11 2.01
CA ASP A 25 7.19 7.35 1.51
C ASP A 25 6.39 7.91 0.33
N LEU A 26 6.03 7.05 -0.63
CA LEU A 26 5.21 7.43 -1.80
C LEU A 26 3.80 7.87 -1.39
N ALA A 27 3.17 7.16 -0.45
CA ALA A 27 1.87 7.52 0.09
C ALA A 27 1.92 8.89 0.80
N SER A 28 3.00 9.18 1.54
CA SER A 28 3.23 10.51 2.13
C SER A 28 3.36 11.61 1.08
N ASP A 29 4.06 11.36 -0.03
CA ASP A 29 4.14 12.30 -1.15
C ASP A 29 2.76 12.57 -1.79
N HIS A 30 1.85 11.59 -1.73
CA HIS A 30 0.45 11.72 -2.15
C HIS A 30 -0.45 12.36 -1.07
N GLY A 31 0.10 12.74 0.08
CA GLY A 31 -0.65 13.36 1.18
C GLY A 31 -1.37 12.36 2.09
N ILE A 32 -1.13 11.06 1.91
CA ILE A 32 -1.62 10.00 2.79
C ILE A 32 -0.65 9.90 3.97
N THR A 33 -1.01 10.54 5.07
CA THR A 33 -0.21 10.52 6.31
C THR A 33 -0.70 9.48 7.31
N ASP A 34 -1.52 8.53 6.85
CA ASP A 34 -2.11 7.54 7.73
C ASP A 34 -1.04 6.58 8.27
N THR A 35 -1.07 6.34 9.58
CA THR A 35 -0.14 5.44 10.25
C THR A 35 -0.51 3.96 10.07
N GLU A 36 -1.69 3.67 9.54
CA GLU A 36 -2.24 2.32 9.33
C GLU A 36 -1.93 1.78 7.92
N ILE A 37 -1.07 2.42 7.12
CA ILE A 37 -0.63 1.89 5.80
C ILE A 37 -0.20 0.40 5.85
N PRO A 38 0.61 -0.05 6.83
CA PRO A 38 0.97 -1.46 6.94
C PRO A 38 -0.24 -2.39 7.16
N ASP A 39 -1.25 -1.91 7.91
CA ASP A 39 -2.48 -2.64 8.14
C ASP A 39 -3.34 -2.68 6.87
N LEU A 40 -3.43 -1.57 6.12
CA LEU A 40 -4.12 -1.51 4.83
C LEU A 40 -3.48 -2.45 3.79
N LEU A 41 -2.14 -2.49 3.71
CA LEU A 41 -1.43 -3.43 2.85
C LEU A 41 -1.68 -4.89 3.25
N SER A 42 -1.73 -5.17 4.55
CA SER A 42 -2.05 -6.52 5.06
C SER A 42 -3.48 -6.92 4.76
N GLU A 43 -4.43 -5.98 4.85
CA GLU A 43 -5.82 -6.18 4.45
C GLU A 43 -5.92 -6.44 2.94
N ALA A 44 -5.21 -5.68 2.11
CA ALA A 44 -5.19 -5.86 0.65
C ALA A 44 -4.63 -7.22 0.21
N VAL A 45 -3.58 -7.71 0.86
CA VAL A 45 -3.09 -9.08 0.62
C VAL A 45 -4.12 -10.13 1.07
N THR A 46 -4.78 -9.89 2.20
CA THR A 46 -5.82 -10.81 2.71
C THR A 46 -7.05 -10.86 1.79
N ASN A 47 -7.40 -9.74 1.16
CA ASN A 47 -8.49 -9.62 0.20
C ASN A 47 -8.10 -10.10 -1.21
N GLU A 48 -6.86 -10.56 -1.42
CA GLU A 48 -6.32 -10.97 -2.73
C GLU A 48 -6.23 -9.82 -3.75
N ASP A 49 -6.27 -8.56 -3.29
CA ASP A 49 -6.11 -7.36 -4.12
C ASP A 49 -4.64 -7.08 -4.45
N LEU A 50 -3.71 -7.46 -3.56
CA LEU A 50 -2.26 -7.36 -3.74
C LEU A 50 -1.57 -8.71 -3.54
N LEU A 51 -0.39 -8.86 -4.14
CA LEU A 51 0.47 -10.02 -3.94
C LEU A 51 1.73 -9.60 -3.19
N GLU A 52 1.96 -10.19 -2.02
CA GLU A 52 3.22 -10.00 -1.30
C GLU A 52 4.21 -11.12 -1.63
N PHE A 53 5.45 -10.72 -1.92
CA PHE A 53 6.56 -11.65 -2.08
C PHE A 53 7.87 -11.04 -1.58
N ASP A 54 8.45 -11.66 -0.56
CA ASP A 54 9.75 -11.26 0.02
C ASP A 54 9.73 -9.81 0.57
N GLY A 55 8.63 -9.44 1.21
CA GLY A 55 8.40 -8.11 1.78
C GLY A 55 8.10 -7.02 0.76
N ARG A 56 7.67 -7.40 -0.45
CA ARG A 56 7.38 -6.49 -1.57
C ARG A 56 5.98 -6.74 -2.11
N TYR A 57 5.31 -5.67 -2.54
CA TYR A 57 3.91 -5.65 -2.98
C TYR A 57 3.77 -5.23 -4.44
#